data_AF-A0A8T1N219-F1
#
_entry.id   AF-A0A8T1N219-F1
#
_cell.length_a   1.000
_cell.length_b   1.000
_cell.length_c   1.000
_cell.angle_alpha   90.00
_cell.angle_beta   90.00
_cell.angle_gamma   90.00
#
_symmetry.space_group_name_H-M   'P 1'
#
loop_
_entity.id
_entity.type
_entity.pdbx_description
1 polymer ?
#
loop_
_entity_poly.entity_id
_entity_poly.type
_entity_poly.pdbx_seq_one_letter_code
_entity_poly.pdbx_strand_id
1 'polypeptide(L)'
;MARMAPKYIALVAFLAVLQFRDLQANCSRAIKQFIPQSIRETGGYRLKCFESKITKGEDQCYVHYVRKMSFDSAVKACATLGARIITIYNEEHSSQISAWTEYSFYINAKRFDAKSNYFMFYDYPPKYTNIGCDTSIKGRDCMIVRTNGVWCTADCNEQHSVVCEF
;
A
#
# COMPACT_ATOMS: atom_id res chain seq x y z
N MET A 1 24.06 7.57 32.40
CA MET A 1 23.34 7.17 31.17
C MET A 1 21.88 6.88 31.55
N ALA A 2 20.98 7.84 31.37
CA ALA A 2 19.58 7.67 31.73
C ALA A 2 18.81 7.04 30.56
N ARG A 3 18.25 5.85 30.78
CA ARG A 3 17.31 5.20 29.84
C ARG A 3 15.97 5.95 29.90
N MET A 4 15.56 6.59 28.80
CA MET A 4 14.19 7.12 28.67
C MET A 4 13.19 5.98 28.48
N ALA A 5 12.07 6.07 29.20
CA ALA A 5 11.01 5.07 29.22
C ALA A 5 10.12 5.10 27.95
N PRO A 6 9.58 3.95 27.52
CA PRO A 6 8.85 3.79 26.24
C PRO A 6 7.57 4.63 26.10
N LYS A 7 7.05 5.21 27.19
CA LYS A 7 5.86 6.08 27.16
C LYS A 7 6.13 7.46 26.54
N TYR A 8 7.36 7.95 26.57
CA TYR A 8 7.71 9.27 26.02
C TYR A 8 7.81 9.26 24.48
N ILE A 9 8.20 8.12 23.88
CA ILE A 9 8.32 7.99 22.42
C ILE A 9 6.95 8.06 21.74
N ALA A 10 5.92 7.45 22.35
CA ALA A 10 4.56 7.51 21.85
C ALA A 10 3.97 8.93 21.90
N LEU A 11 4.30 9.71 22.94
CA LEU A 11 3.80 11.07 23.11
C LEU A 11 4.45 12.04 22.11
N VAL A 12 5.75 11.89 21.82
CA VAL A 12 6.44 12.73 20.81
C VAL A 12 5.94 12.40 19.39
N ALA A 13 5.68 11.12 19.09
CA ALA A 13 5.06 10.73 17.81
C ALA A 13 3.64 11.31 17.66
N PHE A 14 2.84 11.32 18.73
CA PHE A 14 1.48 11.89 18.70
C PHE A 14 1.48 13.42 18.59
N LEU A 15 2.42 14.11 19.25
CA LEU A 15 2.56 15.56 19.20
C LEU A 15 3.09 16.06 17.84
N ALA A 16 3.98 15.30 17.19
CA ALA A 16 4.45 15.62 15.85
C ALA A 16 3.31 15.54 14.81
N VAL A 17 2.37 14.60 14.96
CA VAL A 17 1.21 14.46 14.08
C VAL A 17 0.23 15.64 14.20
N LEU A 18 0.17 16.31 15.36
CA LEU A 18 -0.77 17.42 15.59
C LEU A 18 -0.32 18.77 15.00
N GLN A 19 0.95 18.94 14.64
CA GLN A 19 1.48 20.21 14.11
C GLN A 19 1.41 20.37 12.57
N PHE A 20 1.01 19.33 11.82
CA PHE A 20 0.96 19.38 10.34
C PHE A 20 -0.46 19.50 9.80
N ARG A 21 -1.23 20.50 10.25
CA ARG A 21 -2.61 20.70 9.76
C ARG A 21 -2.75 21.59 8.52
N ASP A 22 -1.70 22.26 8.01
CA ASP A 22 -1.87 23.24 6.91
C ASP A 22 -0.77 23.27 5.82
N LEU A 23 -0.13 22.15 5.50
CA LEU A 23 0.54 21.98 4.20
C LEU A 23 0.14 20.62 3.65
N GLN A 24 -0.01 20.49 2.32
CA GLN A 24 0.02 19.18 1.66
C GLN A 24 1.35 18.50 2.02
N ALA A 25 1.36 17.80 3.16
CA ALA A 25 2.55 17.17 3.68
C ALA A 25 2.88 16.01 2.74
N ASN A 26 4.02 16.10 2.06
CA ASN A 26 4.55 14.95 1.35
C ASN A 26 4.99 13.92 2.40
N CYS A 27 4.08 12.99 2.73
CA CYS A 27 4.29 11.96 3.73
C CYS A 27 5.54 11.12 3.44
N SER A 28 5.86 10.88 2.16
CA SER A 28 7.08 10.17 1.77
C SER A 28 8.35 10.93 2.18
N ARG A 29 8.37 12.26 2.04
CA ARG A 29 9.46 13.11 2.52
C ARG A 29 9.58 13.06 4.05
N ALA A 30 8.46 13.16 4.77
CA ALA A 30 8.46 13.09 6.23
C ALA A 30 8.96 11.74 6.75
N ILE A 31 8.51 10.64 6.14
CA ILE A 31 8.92 9.27 6.49
C ILE A 31 10.44 9.11 6.35
N LYS A 32 11.01 9.59 5.24
CA LYS A 32 12.46 9.54 5.03
C LYS A 32 13.24 10.26 6.12
N GLN A 33 12.78 11.46 6.47
CA GLN A 33 13.49 12.37 7.36
C GLN A 33 13.39 11.93 8.83
N PHE A 34 12.24 11.40 9.25
CA PHE A 34 11.93 11.20 10.65
C PHE A 34 11.86 9.74 11.10
N ILE A 35 11.74 8.76 10.19
CA ILE A 35 11.71 7.33 10.54
C ILE A 35 13.07 6.70 10.25
N PRO A 36 13.88 6.37 11.26
CA PRO A 36 15.17 5.70 11.07
C PRO A 36 15.02 4.36 10.38
N GLN A 37 16.00 3.99 9.55
CA GLN A 37 15.97 2.71 8.82
C GLN A 37 15.87 1.48 9.73
N SER A 38 16.42 1.56 10.95
CA SER A 38 16.41 0.48 11.94
C SER A 38 15.02 0.06 12.44
N ILE A 39 13.99 0.89 12.25
CA ILE A 39 12.61 0.58 12.64
C ILE A 39 11.67 0.40 11.43
N ARG A 40 12.22 0.46 10.20
CA ARG A 40 11.44 0.30 8.96
C ARG A 40 11.06 -1.15 8.68
N GLU A 41 11.71 -2.10 9.31
CA GLU A 41 11.39 -3.52 9.17
C GLU A 41 11.10 -4.11 10.55
N THR A 42 9.85 -4.49 10.77
CA THR A 42 9.43 -5.26 11.93
C THR A 42 8.79 -6.55 11.47
N GLY A 43 8.62 -7.53 12.35
CA GLY A 43 7.95 -8.80 11.98
C GLY A 43 6.53 -8.63 11.43
N GLY A 44 5.89 -7.46 11.63
CA GLY A 44 4.53 -7.18 11.15
C GLY A 44 4.45 -6.41 9.82
N TYR A 45 5.46 -5.62 9.47
CA TYR A 45 5.45 -4.80 8.26
C TYR A 45 6.87 -4.37 7.83
N ARG A 46 7.01 -4.06 6.53
CA ARG A 46 8.22 -3.50 5.92
C ARG A 46 7.89 -2.15 5.30
N LEU A 47 8.64 -1.11 5.65
CA LEU A 47 8.57 0.21 5.06
C LEU A 47 9.74 0.39 4.09
N LYS A 48 9.44 0.75 2.84
CA LYS A 48 10.46 1.02 1.84
C LYS A 48 10.06 2.22 1.00
N CYS A 49 11.04 3.05 0.69
CA CYS A 49 10.85 4.13 -0.26
C CYS A 49 11.67 3.85 -1.51
N PHE A 50 11.06 4.02 -2.66
CA PHE A 50 11.71 3.87 -3.96
C PHE A 50 11.86 5.24 -4.59
N GLU A 51 12.97 5.43 -5.31
CA GLU A 51 13.14 6.61 -6.14
C GLU A 51 12.05 6.61 -7.22
N SER A 52 11.22 7.65 -7.23
CA SER A 52 10.09 7.71 -8.13
C SER A 52 10.51 8.36 -9.45
N LYS A 53 10.53 7.56 -10.51
CA LYS A 53 10.59 8.09 -11.88
C LYS A 53 9.26 8.70 -12.34
N ILE A 54 8.17 8.45 -11.59
CA ILE A 54 6.81 8.92 -11.90
C ILE A 54 6.65 10.39 -11.48
N THR A 55 7.19 10.75 -10.31
CA THR A 55 7.14 12.08 -9.71
C THR A 55 8.53 12.70 -9.67
N LYS A 56 9.20 12.82 -10.83
CA LYS A 56 10.49 13.53 -11.06
C LYS A 56 11.27 13.90 -9.78
N GLY A 57 11.85 12.91 -9.08
CA GLY A 57 12.77 13.11 -7.95
C GLY A 57 12.14 13.14 -6.55
N GLU A 58 10.83 12.95 -6.40
CA GLU A 58 10.20 12.74 -5.10
C GLU A 58 9.98 11.25 -4.87
N ASP A 59 10.85 10.63 -4.09
CA ASP A 59 10.73 9.22 -3.73
C ASP A 59 9.36 8.88 -3.14
N GLN A 60 8.80 7.76 -3.57
CA GLN A 60 7.51 7.27 -3.12
C GLN A 60 7.73 6.20 -2.03
N CYS A 61 7.14 6.40 -0.86
CA CYS A 61 7.22 5.46 0.25
C CYS A 61 6.02 4.53 0.30
N TYR A 62 6.27 3.31 0.76
CA TYR A 62 5.28 2.25 0.86
C TYR A 62 5.43 1.50 2.17
N VAL A 63 4.30 1.01 2.70
CA VAL A 63 4.29 0.02 3.79
C VAL A 63 3.71 -1.28 3.27
N HIS A 64 4.45 -2.36 3.40
CA HIS A 64 4.01 -3.71 3.10
C HIS A 64 3.72 -4.47 4.39
N TYR A 65 2.46 -4.80 4.62
CA TYR A 65 2.04 -5.71 5.69
C TYR A 65 2.18 -7.15 5.20
N VAL A 66 3.16 -7.88 5.73
CA VAL A 66 3.39 -9.30 5.38
C VAL A 66 2.25 -10.18 5.91
N ARG A 67 1.65 -9.80 7.04
CA ARG A 67 0.46 -10.45 7.56
C ARG A 67 -0.67 -10.34 6.53
N LYS A 68 -1.22 -11.51 6.19
CA LYS A 68 -2.37 -11.62 5.28
C LYS A 68 -3.65 -11.14 5.96
N MET A 69 -4.49 -10.44 5.20
CA MET A 69 -5.78 -9.91 5.65
C MET A 69 -6.78 -9.90 4.49
N SER A 70 -8.08 -9.69 4.77
CA SER A 70 -9.10 -9.45 3.74
C SER A 70 -8.94 -8.07 3.10
N PHE A 71 -9.57 -7.86 1.94
CA PHE A 71 -9.51 -6.58 1.22
C PHE A 71 -9.99 -5.40 2.08
N ASP A 72 -11.15 -5.53 2.73
CA ASP A 72 -11.69 -4.44 3.56
C ASP A 72 -10.81 -4.16 4.79
N SER A 73 -10.13 -5.19 5.32
CA SER A 73 -9.14 -5.01 6.39
C SER A 73 -7.88 -4.30 5.87
N ALA A 74 -7.43 -4.62 4.65
CA ALA A 74 -6.32 -3.97 3.97
C ALA A 74 -6.59 -2.48 3.73
N VAL A 75 -7.80 -2.11 3.28
CA VAL A 75 -8.21 -0.71 3.10
C VAL A 75 -8.12 0.04 4.44
N LYS A 76 -8.66 -0.54 5.51
CA LYS A 76 -8.63 0.06 6.86
C LYS A 76 -7.21 0.18 7.41
N ALA A 77 -6.35 -0.82 7.17
CA ALA A 77 -4.96 -0.82 7.62
C ALA A 77 -4.18 0.33 6.97
N CYS A 78 -4.30 0.52 5.65
CA CYS A 78 -3.66 1.65 4.98
C CYS A 78 -4.25 2.99 5.43
N ALA A 79 -5.58 3.10 5.55
CA ALA A 79 -6.23 4.33 5.99
C ALA A 79 -5.81 4.77 7.41
N THR A 80 -5.54 3.81 8.31
CA THR A 80 -5.03 4.10 9.67
C THR A 80 -3.67 4.80 9.66
N LEU A 81 -2.88 4.63 8.59
CA LEU A 81 -1.61 5.32 8.38
C LEU A 81 -1.76 6.66 7.64
N GLY A 82 -2.98 7.05 7.26
CA GLY A 82 -3.18 8.15 6.29
C GLY A 82 -2.73 7.79 4.87
N ALA A 83 -2.59 6.50 4.58
CA ALA A 83 -2.20 5.96 3.28
C ALA A 83 -3.40 5.32 2.57
N ARG A 84 -3.22 4.90 1.32
CA ARG A 84 -4.21 4.15 0.53
C ARG A 84 -3.63 2.82 0.03
N ILE A 85 -4.48 1.85 -0.33
CA ILE A 85 -3.98 0.65 -1.02
C ILE A 85 -3.28 1.08 -2.31
N ILE A 86 -2.15 0.44 -2.61
CA ILE A 86 -1.30 0.76 -3.75
C ILE A 86 -2.07 0.83 -5.09
N THR A 87 -1.69 1.81 -5.89
CA THR A 87 -1.98 1.91 -7.32
C THR A 87 -0.72 1.55 -8.09
N ILE A 88 -0.82 0.67 -9.08
CA ILE A 88 0.32 0.32 -9.94
C ILE A 88 0.27 1.20 -11.19
N TYR A 89 1.33 1.97 -11.42
CA TYR A 89 1.35 3.05 -12.42
C TYR A 89 1.94 2.65 -13.77
N ASN A 90 2.81 1.65 -13.80
CA ASN A 90 3.46 1.11 -15.00
C ASN A 90 4.11 -0.25 -14.69
N GLU A 91 4.68 -0.89 -15.71
CA GLU A 91 5.33 -2.19 -15.62
C GLU A 91 6.57 -2.19 -14.70
N GLU A 92 7.42 -1.16 -14.79
CA GLU A 92 8.61 -1.03 -13.94
C GLU A 92 8.22 -0.97 -12.46
N HIS A 93 7.21 -0.16 -12.12
CA HIS A 93 6.65 -0.08 -10.79
C HIS A 93 6.07 -1.42 -10.32
N SER A 94 5.33 -2.12 -11.19
CA SER A 94 4.79 -3.44 -10.89
C SER A 94 5.90 -4.44 -10.56
N SER A 95 6.96 -4.47 -11.37
CA SER A 95 8.12 -5.36 -11.18
C SER A 95 8.85 -5.06 -9.87
N GLN A 96 9.08 -3.77 -9.58
CA GLN A 96 9.78 -3.32 -8.37
C GLN A 96 9.02 -3.70 -7.09
N ILE A 97 7.69 -3.50 -7.04
CA ILE A 97 6.87 -3.87 -5.89
C ILE A 97 6.75 -5.38 -5.76
N SER A 98 6.50 -6.12 -6.84
CA SER A 98 6.42 -7.59 -6.78
C SER A 98 7.71 -8.23 -6.29
N ALA A 99 8.87 -7.75 -6.78
CA ALA A 99 10.17 -8.23 -6.34
C ALA A 99 10.45 -7.93 -4.86
N TRP A 100 10.02 -6.77 -4.36
CA TRP A 100 10.18 -6.43 -2.94
C TRP A 100 9.21 -7.18 -2.02
N THR A 101 7.98 -7.38 -2.47
CA THR A 101 6.93 -8.00 -1.65
C THR A 101 7.10 -9.50 -1.54
N GLU A 102 7.46 -10.21 -2.61
CA GLU A 102 7.57 -11.68 -2.69
C GLU A 102 6.26 -12.44 -2.39
N TYR A 103 5.13 -11.73 -2.25
CA TYR A 103 3.81 -12.28 -1.97
C TYR A 103 2.77 -11.74 -2.95
N SER A 104 1.62 -12.41 -3.02
CA SER A 104 0.45 -11.80 -3.66
C SER A 104 -0.17 -10.76 -2.74
N PHE A 105 -0.51 -9.61 -3.30
CA PHE A 105 -1.03 -8.48 -2.55
C PHE A 105 -2.25 -7.84 -3.22
N TYR A 106 -3.13 -7.25 -2.42
CA TYR A 106 -4.26 -6.47 -2.93
C TYR A 106 -3.82 -5.16 -3.58
N ILE A 107 -4.47 -4.79 -4.68
CA ILE A 107 -4.39 -3.46 -5.30
C ILE A 107 -5.71 -2.73 -5.14
N ASN A 108 -5.74 -1.43 -5.42
CA ASN A 108 -6.91 -0.55 -5.23
C ASN A 108 -8.06 -0.78 -6.23
N ALA A 109 -8.41 -2.04 -6.53
CA ALA A 109 -9.46 -2.38 -7.47
C ALA A 109 -10.54 -3.26 -6.83
N LYS A 110 -11.79 -2.80 -6.91
CA LYS A 110 -12.98 -3.54 -6.46
C LYS A 110 -14.06 -3.47 -7.54
N ARG A 111 -14.77 -4.57 -7.77
CA ARG A 111 -15.89 -4.63 -8.71
C ARG A 111 -16.95 -3.63 -8.29
N PHE A 112 -17.47 -2.88 -9.27
CA PHE A 112 -18.47 -1.84 -9.00
C PHE A 112 -19.77 -2.41 -8.42
N ASP A 113 -20.22 -3.54 -8.98
CA ASP A 113 -21.42 -4.25 -8.57
C ASP A 113 -21.24 -5.75 -8.87
N ALA A 114 -21.82 -6.64 -8.06
CA ALA A 114 -21.66 -8.09 -8.21
C ALA A 114 -22.10 -8.64 -9.59
N LYS A 115 -23.03 -7.95 -10.26
CA LYS A 115 -23.49 -8.31 -11.61
C LYS A 115 -22.63 -7.69 -12.71
N SER A 116 -21.87 -6.65 -12.40
CA SER A 116 -21.01 -5.92 -13.32
C SER A 116 -19.73 -6.68 -13.68
N ASN A 117 -19.16 -6.39 -14.85
CA ASN A 117 -17.81 -6.81 -15.24
C ASN A 117 -16.77 -5.71 -15.04
N TYR A 118 -17.19 -4.54 -14.54
CA TYR A 118 -16.34 -3.37 -14.34
C TYR A 118 -15.74 -3.32 -12.94
N PHE A 119 -14.45 -3.05 -12.87
CA PHE A 119 -13.72 -2.75 -11.65
C PHE A 119 -13.50 -1.25 -11.53
N MET A 120 -13.79 -0.72 -10.35
CA MET A 120 -13.44 0.63 -9.96
C MET A 120 -12.04 0.65 -9.36
N PHE A 121 -11.24 1.60 -9.82
CA PHE A 121 -9.93 1.96 -9.30
C PHE A 121 -10.03 3.36 -8.66
N TYR A 122 -9.12 3.73 -7.76
CA TYR A 122 -9.13 5.10 -7.23
C TYR A 122 -8.85 6.13 -8.31
N ASP A 123 -7.88 5.84 -9.16
CA ASP A 123 -7.57 6.66 -10.34
C ASP A 123 -8.22 5.99 -11.54
N TYR A 124 -9.46 6.36 -11.86
CA TYR A 124 -10.22 5.81 -12.97
C TYR A 124 -10.21 6.74 -14.20
N PRO A 125 -9.91 6.24 -15.42
CA PRO A 125 -9.44 4.89 -15.71
C PRO A 125 -7.98 4.67 -15.22
N PRO A 126 -7.60 3.42 -14.88
CA PRO A 126 -6.22 3.14 -14.48
C PRO A 126 -5.26 3.42 -15.63
N LYS A 127 -4.11 4.04 -15.33
CA LYS A 127 -3.07 4.35 -16.32
C LYS A 127 -2.33 3.11 -16.82
N TYR A 128 -2.33 2.05 -16.02
CA TYR A 128 -1.68 0.78 -16.32
C TYR A 128 -2.51 -0.37 -15.76
N THR A 129 -2.54 -1.46 -16.50
CA THR A 129 -3.16 -2.72 -16.07
C THR A 129 -2.35 -3.89 -16.58
N ASN A 130 -2.23 -4.95 -15.78
CA ASN A 130 -1.62 -6.23 -16.21
C ASN A 130 -2.56 -7.41 -15.92
N ILE A 131 -3.82 -7.26 -16.31
CA ILE A 131 -4.86 -8.27 -16.07
C ILE A 131 -4.60 -9.47 -16.97
N GLY A 132 -4.27 -10.61 -16.35
CA GLY A 132 -4.02 -11.86 -17.07
C GLY A 132 -4.96 -13.01 -16.69
N CYS A 133 -5.77 -12.85 -15.64
CA CYS A 133 -6.79 -13.81 -15.26
C CYS A 133 -8.19 -13.39 -15.71
N ASP A 134 -9.11 -14.36 -15.73
CA ASP A 134 -10.51 -14.13 -16.01
C ASP A 134 -11.17 -13.19 -14.98
N THR A 135 -11.79 -12.13 -15.48
CA THR A 135 -12.48 -11.10 -14.70
C THR A 135 -13.97 -11.34 -14.54
N SER A 136 -14.52 -12.33 -15.25
CA SER A 136 -15.95 -12.67 -15.25
C SER A 136 -16.37 -13.59 -14.08
N ILE A 137 -15.40 -14.15 -13.35
CA ILE A 137 -15.66 -15.07 -12.23
C ILE A 137 -16.47 -14.36 -11.13
N LYS A 138 -17.68 -14.86 -10.88
CA LYS A 138 -18.58 -14.32 -9.86
C LYS A 138 -18.06 -14.60 -8.45
N GLY A 139 -18.29 -13.65 -7.53
CA GLY A 139 -17.77 -13.69 -6.16
C GLY A 139 -16.30 -13.30 -6.03
N ARG A 140 -15.57 -13.12 -7.14
CA ARG A 140 -14.20 -12.60 -7.16
C ARG A 140 -14.23 -11.11 -7.51
N ASP A 141 -14.57 -10.31 -6.51
CA ASP A 141 -14.89 -8.88 -6.67
C ASP A 141 -13.72 -7.96 -6.30
N CYS A 142 -12.58 -8.51 -5.87
CA CYS A 142 -11.37 -7.75 -5.58
C CYS A 142 -10.25 -8.16 -6.54
N MET A 143 -9.16 -7.38 -6.59
CA MET A 143 -8.02 -7.69 -7.44
C MET A 143 -6.73 -7.78 -6.65
N ILE A 144 -5.92 -8.78 -7.00
CA ILE A 144 -4.59 -9.00 -6.45
C ILE A 144 -3.56 -8.96 -7.57
N VAL A 145 -2.34 -8.62 -7.20
CA VAL A 145 -1.13 -8.89 -7.99
C VAL A 145 -0.55 -10.21 -7.50
N ARG A 146 -0.29 -11.14 -8.41
CA ARG A 146 0.46 -12.38 -8.09
C ARG A 146 1.95 -12.10 -8.02
N THR A 147 2.73 -13.05 -7.51
CA THR A 147 4.20 -12.92 -7.37
C THR A 147 4.92 -12.67 -8.69
N ASN A 148 4.32 -13.07 -9.83
CA ASN A 148 4.82 -12.81 -11.17
C ASN A 148 4.36 -11.46 -11.77
N GLY A 149 3.71 -10.59 -10.99
CA GLY A 149 3.22 -9.28 -11.45
C GLY A 149 1.90 -9.31 -12.23
N VAL A 150 1.31 -10.47 -12.49
CA VAL A 150 0.02 -10.60 -13.20
C VAL A 150 -1.14 -10.33 -12.25
N TRP A 151 -2.14 -9.60 -12.72
CA TRP A 151 -3.31 -9.22 -11.93
C TRP A 151 -4.44 -10.22 -12.13
N CYS A 152 -5.05 -10.61 -11.02
CA CYS A 152 -6.13 -11.58 -11.01
C CYS A 152 -7.24 -11.18 -10.07
N THR A 153 -8.46 -11.57 -10.41
CA THR A 153 -9.59 -11.42 -9.50
C THR A 153 -9.39 -12.32 -8.28
N ALA A 154 -9.90 -11.89 -7.14
CA ALA A 154 -9.89 -12.59 -5.86
C ALA A 154 -11.22 -12.40 -5.14
N ASP A 155 -11.65 -13.39 -4.36
CA ASP A 155 -12.66 -13.16 -3.34
C ASP A 155 -12.09 -12.12 -2.35
N CYS A 156 -12.89 -11.11 -2.02
CA CYS A 156 -12.47 -10.04 -1.12
C CYS A 156 -12.19 -10.53 0.32
N ASN A 157 -12.61 -11.74 0.68
CA ASN A 157 -12.34 -12.40 1.95
C ASN A 157 -11.12 -13.32 1.91
N GLU A 158 -10.55 -13.61 0.72
CA GLU A 158 -9.26 -14.29 0.62
C GLU A 158 -8.19 -13.51 1.42
N GLN A 159 -7.19 -14.22 1.93
CA GLN A 159 -6.18 -13.62 2.78
C GLN A 159 -4.92 -13.33 1.94
N HIS A 160 -4.67 -12.06 1.66
CA HIS A 160 -3.49 -11.59 0.92
C HIS A 160 -2.74 -10.52 1.71
N SER A 161 -1.46 -10.30 1.38
CA SER A 161 -0.75 -9.15 1.93
C SER A 161 -1.29 -7.85 1.34
N VAL A 162 -0.87 -6.71 1.89
CA VAL A 162 -1.25 -5.40 1.36
C VAL A 162 -0.04 -4.48 1.32
N VAL A 163 0.06 -3.71 0.24
CA VAL A 163 0.97 -2.60 0.11
C VAL A 163 0.18 -1.30 0.18
N CYS A 164 0.57 -0.43 1.09
CA CYS A 164 0.01 0.91 1.24
C CYS A 164 0.95 1.93 0.58
N GLU A 165 0.39 2.87 -0.17
CA GLU A 165 1.09 4.03 -0.75
C GLU A 165 0.64 5.32 -0.07
N PHE A 166 1.56 6.26 0.12
CA PHE A 166 1.31 7.57 0.73
C PHE A 166 1.12 8.67 -0.31
#